data_AF-A0A9W6IZM1-F1
#
_entry.id   AF-A0A9W6IZM1-F1
#
_cell.length_a   1.000
_cell.length_b   1.000
_cell.length_c   1.000
_cell.angle_alpha   90.00
_cell.angle_beta   90.00
_cell.angle_gamma   90.00
#
_symmetry.space_group_name_H-M   'P 1'
#
loop_
_entity.id
_entity.type
_entity.pdbx_description
1 polymer ?
#
loop_
_entity_poly.entity_id
_entity_poly.type
_entity_poly.pdbx_seq_one_letter_code
_entity_poly.pdbx_strand_id
1 'polypeptide(L)' 'MPKYTNTTRQSLDFVIGGTPADPKYASFKAGETKEVELNLDHPAVAGALKTGALLAADASTAKRVAKAEALPPS' A
#
# COMPACT_ATOMS: atom_id res chain seq x y z
N MET A 1 -8.47 -8.07 9.06
CA MET A 1 -8.22 -7.82 7.63
C MET A 1 -6.82 -7.18 7.50
N PRO A 2 -6.10 -7.35 6.38
CA PRO A 2 -4.78 -6.72 6.23
C PRO A 2 -4.90 -5.19 6.23
N LYS A 3 -3.95 -4.53 6.88
CA LYS A 3 -3.83 -3.07 6.87
C LYS A 3 -2.82 -2.64 5.84
N TYR A 4 -3.12 -1.59 5.09
CA TYR A 4 -2.21 -1.00 4.11
C TYR A 4 -2.06 0.49 4.34
N THR A 5 -0.85 0.99 4.18
CA THR A 5 -0.47 2.39 4.34
C THR A 5 0.03 2.94 3.03
N ASN A 6 -0.53 4.07 2.60
CA ASN A 6 0.01 4.81 1.46
C ASN A 6 1.18 5.67 1.92
N THR A 7 2.36 5.41 1.37
CA THR A 7 3.61 6.11 1.72
C THR A 7 3.92 7.29 0.78
N THR A 8 3.14 7.44 -0.28
CA THR A 8 3.33 8.49 -1.26
C THR A 8 2.69 9.80 -0.80
N ARG A 9 3.07 10.90 -1.45
CA ARG A 9 2.46 12.22 -1.23
C ARG A 9 1.16 12.43 -2.01
N GLN A 10 0.68 11.41 -2.72
CA GLN A 10 -0.52 11.47 -3.56
C GLN A 10 -1.56 10.48 -3.05
N SER A 11 -2.82 10.63 -3.45
CA SER A 11 -3.84 9.61 -3.22
C SER A 11 -3.63 8.42 -4.15
N LEU A 12 -3.81 7.21 -3.63
CA LEU A 12 -3.74 5.98 -4.39
C LEU A 12 -5.06 5.24 -4.32
N ASP A 13 -5.58 4.84 -5.48
CA ASP A 13 -6.82 4.07 -5.59
C ASP A 13 -6.51 2.62 -5.93
N PHE A 14 -7.05 1.70 -5.14
CA PHE A 14 -6.82 0.28 -5.32
C PHE A 14 -8.11 -0.52 -5.38
N VAL A 15 -8.11 -1.59 -6.16
CA VAL A 15 -9.24 -2.52 -6.24
C VAL A 15 -9.29 -3.39 -4.98
N ILE A 16 -10.44 -3.41 -4.31
CA ILE A 16 -10.69 -4.13 -3.05
C ILE A 16 -11.72 -5.26 -3.19
N GLY A 17 -12.19 -5.51 -4.41
CA GLY A 17 -13.18 -6.54 -4.71
C GLY A 17 -14.20 -6.04 -5.72
N GLY A 18 -15.39 -6.64 -5.73
CA GLY A 18 -16.42 -6.40 -6.74
C GLY A 18 -16.38 -7.44 -7.86
N THR A 19 -17.27 -7.27 -8.84
CA THR A 19 -17.28 -8.12 -10.04
C THR A 19 -16.50 -7.42 -11.14
N PRO A 20 -16.08 -8.12 -12.21
CA PRO A 20 -15.45 -7.46 -13.37
C PRO A 20 -16.31 -6.34 -13.98
N ALA A 21 -17.64 -6.40 -13.82
CA ALA A 21 -18.58 -5.39 -14.28
C ALA A 21 -18.75 -4.23 -13.28
N ASP A 22 -18.53 -4.47 -11.99
CA ASP A 22 -18.64 -3.47 -10.93
C ASP A 22 -17.48 -3.64 -9.92
N PRO A 23 -16.27 -3.17 -10.28
CA PRO A 23 -15.13 -3.22 -9.39
C PRO A 23 -15.28 -2.19 -8.27
N LYS A 24 -15.02 -2.64 -7.02
CA LYS A 24 -14.96 -1.78 -5.84
C LYS A 24 -13.54 -1.30 -5.62
N TYR A 25 -13.40 -0.01 -5.34
CA TYR A 25 -12.12 0.64 -5.08
C TYR A 25 -12.05 1.20 -3.66
N ALA A 26 -10.85 1.26 -3.10
CA ALA A 26 -10.52 2.04 -1.92
C ALA A 26 -9.44 3.07 -2.25
N SER A 27 -9.74 4.32 -1.94
CA SER A 27 -8.78 5.43 -2.00
C SER A 27 -8.01 5.52 -0.69
N PHE A 28 -6.69 5.62 -0.77
CA PHE A 28 -5.80 5.85 0.36
C PHE A 28 -5.19 7.24 0.18
N LYS A 29 -5.45 8.16 1.10
CA LYS A 29 -4.77 9.46 1.14
C LYS A 29 -3.31 9.28 1.52
N ALA A 30 -2.48 10.28 1.22
CA ALA A 30 -1.08 10.29 1.61
C ALA A 30 -0.92 10.08 3.13
N GLY A 31 -0.13 9.08 3.53
CA GLY A 31 0.07 8.71 4.94
C GLY A 31 -1.10 7.99 5.60
N GLU A 32 -2.21 7.76 4.88
CA GLU A 32 -3.39 7.09 5.43
C GLU A 32 -3.18 5.58 5.51
N THR A 33 -3.58 5.01 6.65
CA THR A 33 -3.60 3.55 6.86
C THR A 33 -5.04 3.08 6.89
N LYS A 34 -5.39 2.14 6.01
CA LYS A 34 -6.72 1.52 6.00
C LYS A 34 -6.63 0.01 6.15
N GLU A 35 -7.60 -0.54 6.85
CA GLU A 35 -7.81 -1.97 6.92
C GLU A 35 -8.75 -2.39 5.79
N VAL A 36 -8.21 -3.02 4.75
CA VAL A 36 -8.99 -3.41 3.57
C VAL A 36 -8.36 -4.60 2.86
N GLU A 37 -9.21 -5.42 2.27
CA GLU A 37 -8.79 -6.58 1.50
C GLU A 37 -8.49 -6.17 0.05
N LEU A 38 -7.22 -5.91 -0.23
CA LEU A 38 -6.76 -5.55 -1.57
C LEU A 38 -6.69 -6.78 -2.47
N ASN A 39 -7.10 -6.62 -3.73
CA ASN A 39 -6.87 -7.64 -4.74
C ASN A 39 -5.39 -7.61 -5.20
N LEU A 40 -4.57 -8.49 -4.63
CA LEU A 40 -3.14 -8.59 -4.94
C LEU A 40 -2.85 -9.03 -6.38
N ASP A 41 -3.80 -9.68 -7.05
CA ASP A 41 -3.70 -10.06 -8.47
C ASP A 41 -3.90 -8.86 -9.40
N HIS A 42 -4.44 -7.75 -8.89
CA HIS A 42 -4.63 -6.54 -9.69
C HIS A 42 -3.28 -5.86 -9.94
N PRO A 43 -2.91 -5.56 -11.20
CA PRO A 43 -1.59 -5.02 -11.54
C PRO A 43 -1.28 -3.69 -10.86
N ALA A 44 -2.29 -2.85 -10.58
CA ALA A 44 -2.09 -1.60 -9.84
C ALA A 44 -1.68 -1.83 -8.37
N VAL A 45 -2.27 -2.83 -7.70
CA VAL A 45 -1.92 -3.19 -6.31
C VAL A 45 -0.53 -3.80 -6.27
N ALA A 46 -0.26 -4.77 -7.15
CA ALA A 46 1.05 -5.39 -7.27
C ALA A 46 2.15 -4.37 -7.61
N GLY A 47 1.85 -3.41 -8.49
CA GLY A 47 2.74 -2.31 -8.85
C GLY A 47 3.07 -1.41 -7.65
N ALA A 48 2.05 -0.97 -6.92
CA ALA A 48 2.25 -0.09 -5.76
C ALA A 48 2.97 -0.76 -4.57
N LEU A 49 2.74 -2.06 -4.37
CA LEU A 49 3.50 -2.83 -3.38
C LEU A 49 4.98 -2.96 -3.79
N LYS A 50 5.26 -3.21 -5.08
CA LYS A 50 6.63 -3.31 -5.60
C LYS A 50 7.40 -1.99 -5.55
N THR A 51 6.74 -0.87 -5.82
CA THR A 51 7.35 0.47 -5.76
C THR A 51 7.45 1.02 -4.33
N GLY A 52 6.87 0.32 -3.35
CA GLY A 52 6.81 0.77 -1.96
C GLY A 52 5.82 1.90 -1.72
N ALA A 53 5.00 2.26 -2.71
CA ALA A 53 3.94 3.26 -2.62
C ALA A 53 2.80 2.83 -1.68
N LEU A 54 2.61 1.51 -1.55
CA LEU A 54 1.67 0.89 -0.63
C LEU A 54 2.44 -0.12 0.24
N LEU A 55 2.26 -0.08 1.55
CA LEU A 55 2.92 -0.99 2.48
C LEU A 55 1.89 -1.71 3.35
N ALA A 56 2.05 -3.02 3.56
CA ALA A 56 1.27 -3.75 4.55
C ALA A 56 1.70 -3.31 5.96
N ALA A 57 0.75 -2.80 6.76
CA ALA A 57 0.99 -2.31 8.12
C ALA A 57 1.06 -3.44 9.15
N ASP A 58 0.51 -4.63 8.85
CA ASP A 58 0.59 -5.80 9.71
C ASP A 58 1.78 -6.71 9.35
N ALA A 59 2.54 -7.06 10.37
CA ALA A 59 3.76 -7.87 10.40
C ALA A 59 5.06 -7.21 9.87
N SER A 60 5.82 -6.62 10.81
CA SER A 60 7.30 -6.66 10.81
C SER A 60 8.10 -5.85 9.77
N THR A 61 7.46 -5.09 8.86
CA THR A 61 8.18 -4.35 7.80
C THR A 61 8.45 -2.87 8.12
N ALA A 62 7.80 -2.29 9.14
CA ALA A 62 8.17 -0.98 9.69
C ALA A 62 9.63 -0.93 10.18
N LYS A 63 10.27 -2.08 10.43
CA LYS A 63 11.70 -2.18 10.79
C LYS A 63 12.67 -2.17 9.60
N ARG A 64 12.21 -2.28 8.34
CA ARG A 64 13.11 -2.20 7.17
C ARG A 64 13.17 -0.82 6.53
N VAL A 65 12.09 -0.04 6.58
CA VAL A 65 12.11 1.34 6.05
C VAL A 65 12.84 2.28 7.01
N ALA A 66 12.74 2.07 8.33
CA ALA A 66 13.48 2.85 9.33
C ALA A 66 15.01 2.60 9.36
N LYS A 67 15.54 1.61 8.60
CA LYS A 67 16.99 1.37 8.48
C LYS A 67 17.56 1.74 7.10
N ALA A 68 16.71 2.12 6.14
CA ALA A 68 17.16 2.67 4.86
C ALA A 68 17.41 4.20 4.92
N GLU A 69 16.82 4.91 5.88
CA GLU A 69 17.08 6.34 6.14
C GLU A 69 18.08 6.60 7.28
N ALA A 70 18.61 5.56 7.94
CA ALA A 70 19.53 5.68 9.08
C ALA A 70 21.01 5.46 8.73
N LEU A 71 21.43 5.71 7.49
CA LEU A 71 22.84 5.82 7.12
C LEU A 71 23.09 7.19 6.47
N PRO A 72 23.72 8.14 7.17
CA PRO A 72 24.26 9.33 6.53
C PRO A 72 25.40 8.93 5.56
N PRO A 73 25.66 9.76 4.53
CA PRO A 73 26.65 9.47 3.50
C PRO A 73 28.07 9.44 4.09
N SER A 74 28.89 8.51 3.61
CA SER A 74 30.36 8.55 3.78
C SER A 74 30.99 8.63 2.41
#